data_AF-A0A317AX33-F1
#
_entry.id   AF-A0A317AX33-F1
#
_cell.length_a   1.000
_cell.length_b   1.000
_cell.length_c   1.000
_cell.angle_alpha   90.00
_cell.angle_beta   90.00
_cell.angle_gamma   90.00
#
_symmetry.space_group_name_H-M   'P 1'
#
loop_
_entity.id
_entity.type
_entity.pdbx_description
1 polymer ?
#
loop_
_entity_poly.entity_id
_entity_poly.type
_entity_poly.pdbx_seq_one_letter_code
_entity_poly.pdbx_strand_id
1 'polypeptide(L)'
;MKRPFVALLLLTAVIHARVALPSETSLENVTRNLGFNINRVDEASFVHTNAEISKFEKSVEIGRTLSSASKTKDSVARWFFRNSPNFADTCQSPFDGDGREELKKWGFDDRDELSKGVEKECDFDNYHHIKSAFEELGLDTKAAKDGGPNYCFKIDHRNGPAIKRNPDGSLPPEEYQYYDVCGKTYRASSYLL
;
A
#
# COMPACT_ATOMS: atom_id res chain seq x y z
N MET A 1 -38.00 44.02 -36.76
CA MET A 1 -38.43 42.79 -36.06
C MET A 1 -37.35 42.38 -35.08
N LYS A 2 -37.68 42.43 -33.79
CA LYS A 2 -36.80 42.09 -32.67
C LYS A 2 -36.92 40.58 -32.40
N ARG A 3 -35.80 39.89 -32.22
CA ARG A 3 -35.74 38.62 -31.48
C ARG A 3 -34.51 38.69 -30.57
N PRO A 4 -34.68 38.79 -29.25
CA PRO A 4 -33.56 38.75 -28.33
C PRO A 4 -33.03 37.32 -28.21
N PHE A 5 -31.71 37.17 -28.31
CA PHE A 5 -31.01 35.97 -27.85
C PHE A 5 -31.15 35.89 -26.34
N VAL A 6 -31.95 34.94 -25.87
CA VAL A 6 -32.05 34.60 -24.45
C VAL A 6 -30.83 33.74 -24.11
N ALA A 7 -29.81 34.36 -23.51
CA ALA A 7 -28.75 33.61 -22.83
C ALA A 7 -29.34 33.05 -21.53
N LEU A 8 -29.67 31.76 -21.53
CA LEU A 8 -30.11 31.06 -20.33
C LEU A 8 -28.88 30.80 -19.44
N LEU A 9 -28.64 31.71 -18.49
CA LEU A 9 -27.72 31.49 -17.37
C LEU A 9 -28.28 30.37 -16.49
N LEU A 10 -27.82 29.14 -16.68
CA LEU A 10 -28.00 28.05 -15.72
C LEU A 10 -27.06 28.30 -14.53
N LEU A 11 -27.55 29.09 -13.57
CA LEU A 11 -27.04 29.08 -12.19
C LEU A 11 -27.48 27.77 -11.55
N THR A 12 -26.68 26.71 -11.69
CA THR A 12 -26.81 25.53 -10.83
C THR A 12 -26.18 25.88 -9.49
N ALA A 13 -27.01 26.37 -8.56
CA ALA A 13 -26.68 26.37 -7.15
C ALA A 13 -26.55 24.91 -6.71
N VAL A 14 -25.33 24.36 -6.73
CA VAL A 14 -25.04 23.11 -6.02
C VAL A 14 -24.97 23.48 -4.55
N ILE A 15 -26.14 23.44 -3.90
CA ILE A 15 -26.25 23.32 -2.45
C ILE A 15 -25.58 21.98 -2.13
N HIS A 16 -24.28 22.02 -1.80
CA HIS A 16 -23.67 20.92 -1.08
C HIS A 16 -24.31 20.94 0.29
N ALA A 17 -25.38 20.16 0.43
CA ALA A 17 -25.86 19.71 1.72
C ALA A 17 -24.64 19.16 2.44
N ARG A 18 -24.15 19.91 3.44
CA ARG A 18 -23.35 19.32 4.50
C ARG A 18 -24.24 18.23 5.08
N VAL A 19 -23.97 16.98 4.72
CA VAL A 19 -24.36 15.87 5.59
C VAL A 19 -23.50 16.05 6.83
N ALA A 20 -23.97 16.86 7.76
CA ALA A 20 -23.60 16.74 9.14
C ALA A 20 -24.02 15.32 9.51
N LEU A 21 -23.05 14.41 9.61
CA LEU A 21 -23.27 13.14 10.27
C LEU A 21 -23.80 13.49 11.67
N PRO A 22 -25.03 13.13 12.03
CA PRO A 22 -25.46 13.29 13.40
C PRO A 22 -24.54 12.41 14.24
N SER A 23 -23.80 13.07 15.14
CA SER A 23 -23.18 12.42 16.28
C SER A 23 -24.27 11.61 16.98
N GLU A 24 -23.99 10.35 17.26
CA GLU A 24 -24.84 9.45 18.04
C GLU A 24 -26.13 9.00 17.34
N THR A 25 -26.00 8.27 16.23
CA THR A 25 -27.01 7.22 15.95
C THR A 25 -26.77 6.07 16.90
N SER A 26 -27.42 6.21 18.06
CA SER A 26 -27.67 5.22 19.11
C SER A 26 -27.74 3.78 18.58
N LEU A 27 -27.03 2.90 19.27
CA LEU A 27 -27.00 1.44 19.10
C LEU A 27 -28.41 0.79 19.15
N GLU A 28 -29.43 1.54 19.58
CA GLU A 28 -30.83 1.09 19.72
C GLU A 28 -31.53 0.76 18.39
N ASN A 29 -31.11 1.31 17.26
CA ASN A 29 -31.77 1.00 15.98
C ASN A 29 -31.33 -0.34 15.37
N VAL A 30 -30.20 -0.90 15.79
CA VAL A 30 -29.71 -2.20 15.29
C VAL A 30 -30.49 -3.35 15.93
N THR A 31 -30.88 -3.23 17.21
CA THR A 31 -31.61 -4.28 17.93
C THR A 31 -33.05 -4.48 17.45
N ARG A 32 -33.70 -3.45 16.92
CA ARG A 32 -35.10 -3.55 16.43
C ARG A 32 -35.27 -4.41 15.17
N ASN A 33 -34.24 -4.54 14.33
CA ASN A 33 -34.31 -5.30 13.08
C ASN A 33 -33.97 -6.80 13.22
N LEU A 34 -33.52 -7.24 14.39
CA LEU A 34 -33.09 -8.64 14.60
C LEU A 34 -33.99 -9.44 15.54
N GLY A 35 -35.13 -8.90 15.97
CA GLY A 35 -36.14 -9.66 16.72
C GLY A 35 -35.69 -10.19 18.09
N PHE A 36 -34.59 -9.67 18.65
CA PHE A 36 -34.15 -10.03 20.00
C PHE A 36 -34.95 -9.27 21.05
N ASN A 37 -35.82 -9.98 21.76
CA ASN A 37 -36.56 -9.44 22.89
C ASN A 37 -35.70 -9.62 24.16
N ILE A 38 -34.94 -8.59 24.55
CA ILE A 38 -34.15 -8.62 25.79
C ILE A 38 -35.04 -8.08 26.91
N ASN A 39 -35.49 -8.98 27.80
CA ASN A 39 -36.10 -8.59 29.07
C ASN A 39 -35.04 -7.87 29.90
N ARG A 40 -35.28 -6.58 30.19
CA ARG A 40 -34.44 -5.75 31.05
C ARG A 40 -34.56 -6.25 32.49
N VAL A 41 -33.56 -7.02 32.94
CA VAL A 41 -33.35 -7.27 34.37
C VAL A 41 -32.49 -6.12 34.88
N ASP A 42 -33.07 -5.29 35.74
CA ASP A 42 -32.36 -4.23 36.46
C ASP A 42 -31.39 -4.89 37.46
N GLU A 43 -30.18 -5.20 37.01
CA GLU A 43 -29.04 -5.40 37.90
C GLU A 43 -27.94 -4.39 37.56
N ALA A 44 -27.32 -3.87 38.61
CA ALA A 44 -26.45 -2.70 38.61
C ALA A 44 -25.46 -2.69 37.43
N SER A 45 -25.50 -1.60 36.66
CA SER A 45 -24.56 -1.30 35.58
C SER A 45 -23.14 -1.24 36.15
N PHE A 46 -22.43 -2.36 36.13
CA PHE A 46 -20.98 -2.36 36.11
C PHE A 46 -20.58 -1.54 34.89
N VAL A 47 -19.94 -0.40 35.12
CA VAL A 47 -19.22 0.31 34.07
C VAL A 47 -18.15 -0.67 33.58
N HIS A 48 -18.45 -1.36 32.48
CA HIS A 48 -17.44 -2.10 31.74
C HIS A 48 -16.40 -1.05 31.32
N THR A 49 -15.27 -1.04 32.00
CA THR A 49 -14.06 -0.42 31.46
C THR A 49 -13.88 -0.99 30.06
N ASN A 50 -13.88 -0.11 29.05
CA ASN A 50 -13.75 -0.52 27.65
C ASN A 50 -12.55 -1.47 27.56
N ALA A 51 -12.81 -2.73 27.23
CA ALA A 51 -11.75 -3.71 27.01
C ALA A 51 -10.78 -3.13 25.97
N GLU A 52 -9.48 -3.36 26.16
CA GLU A 52 -8.50 -2.94 25.17
C GLU A 52 -8.90 -3.49 23.79
N ILE A 53 -8.94 -2.61 22.79
CA ILE A 53 -9.29 -2.95 21.41
C ILE A 53 -8.41 -4.12 20.96
N SER A 54 -9.03 -5.20 20.51
CA SER A 54 -8.34 -6.40 20.07
C SER A 54 -7.43 -6.12 18.87
N LYS A 55 -6.44 -6.98 18.63
CA LYS A 55 -5.59 -6.90 17.43
C LYS A 55 -6.43 -6.97 16.14
N PHE A 56 -7.51 -7.78 16.15
CA PHE A 56 -8.40 -7.90 15.00
C PHE A 56 -9.14 -6.59 14.71
N GLU A 57 -9.75 -5.98 15.74
CA GLU A 57 -10.46 -4.72 15.58
C GLU A 57 -9.54 -3.59 15.09
N LYS A 58 -8.30 -3.53 15.60
CA LYS A 58 -7.26 -2.61 15.10
C LYS A 58 -6.98 -2.84 13.62
N SER A 59 -6.78 -4.09 13.18
CA SER A 59 -6.55 -4.40 11.78
C SER A 59 -7.74 -4.03 10.89
N VAL A 60 -8.97 -4.25 11.35
CA VAL A 60 -10.19 -3.86 10.64
C VAL A 60 -10.28 -2.34 10.50
N GLU A 61 -9.98 -1.59 11.56
CA GLU A 61 -9.96 -0.12 11.53
C GLU A 61 -8.91 0.43 10.56
N ILE A 62 -7.71 -0.13 10.57
CA ILE A 62 -6.64 0.20 9.61
C ILE A 62 -7.11 -0.06 8.18
N GLY A 63 -7.70 -1.24 7.92
CA GLY A 63 -8.21 -1.62 6.61
C GLY A 63 -9.31 -0.68 6.10
N ARG A 64 -10.26 -0.29 6.97
CA ARG A 64 -11.32 0.68 6.63
C ARG A 64 -10.75 2.06 6.31
N THR A 65 -9.76 2.50 7.07
CA THR A 65 -9.06 3.77 6.86
C THR A 65 -8.36 3.77 5.50
N LEU A 66 -7.60 2.72 5.20
CA LEU A 66 -6.89 2.57 3.93
C LEU A 66 -7.86 2.51 2.74
N SER A 67 -8.94 1.72 2.85
CA SER A 67 -9.97 1.60 1.81
C SER A 67 -10.71 2.92 1.54
N SER A 68 -10.91 3.73 2.58
CA SER A 68 -11.53 5.04 2.43
C SER A 68 -10.57 6.03 1.77
N ALA A 69 -9.31 6.05 2.22
CA ALA A 69 -8.28 6.91 1.64
C ALA A 69 -8.06 6.63 0.15
N SER A 70 -7.97 5.35 -0.26
CA SER A 70 -7.71 4.96 -1.66
C SER A 70 -8.80 5.35 -2.66
N LYS A 71 -10.02 5.64 -2.17
CA LYS A 71 -11.17 6.07 -2.98
C LYS A 71 -11.35 7.58 -3.04
N THR A 72 -10.47 8.34 -2.38
CA THR A 72 -10.56 9.80 -2.30
C THR A 72 -9.42 10.46 -3.08
N LYS A 73 -9.58 11.76 -3.38
CA LYS A 73 -8.48 12.56 -3.93
C LYS A 73 -7.34 12.61 -2.92
N ASP A 74 -6.11 12.63 -3.43
CA ASP A 74 -4.89 12.67 -2.61
C ASP A 74 -4.90 13.76 -1.52
N SER A 75 -5.33 14.98 -1.86
CA SER A 75 -5.46 16.11 -0.93
C SER A 75 -6.42 15.87 0.24
N VAL A 76 -7.35 14.92 0.10
CA VAL A 76 -8.29 14.45 1.13
C VAL A 76 -7.73 13.20 1.82
N ALA A 77 -7.18 12.26 1.05
CA ALA A 77 -6.63 11.00 1.54
C ALA A 77 -5.57 11.21 2.63
N ARG A 78 -4.73 12.25 2.50
CA ARG A 78 -3.70 12.58 3.50
C ARG A 78 -4.27 12.71 4.91
N TRP A 79 -5.46 13.29 5.06
CA TRP A 79 -6.04 13.61 6.36
C TRP A 79 -6.42 12.38 7.19
N PHE A 80 -6.61 11.23 6.54
CA PHE A 80 -6.78 9.95 7.24
C PHE A 80 -5.53 9.56 8.04
N PHE A 81 -4.37 10.06 7.65
CA PHE A 81 -3.06 9.78 8.28
C PHE A 81 -2.49 10.98 9.02
N ARG A 82 -3.32 11.96 9.42
CA ARG A 82 -2.89 13.20 10.10
C ARG A 82 -2.07 12.98 11.38
N ASN A 83 -2.22 11.82 12.03
CA ASN A 83 -1.52 11.46 13.26
C ASN A 83 -0.23 10.65 12.98
N SER A 84 0.12 10.41 11.71
CA SER A 84 1.38 9.76 11.33
C SER A 84 2.56 10.68 11.64
N PRO A 85 3.69 10.16 12.14
CA PRO A 85 4.89 10.97 12.40
C PRO A 85 5.44 11.66 11.14
N ASN A 86 5.08 11.16 9.94
CA ASN A 86 5.49 11.72 8.65
C ASN A 86 4.27 12.26 7.86
N PHE A 87 3.30 12.89 8.53
CA PHE A 87 2.16 13.52 7.85
C PHE A 87 2.64 14.54 6.81
N ALA A 88 2.19 14.39 5.57
CA ALA A 88 2.60 15.18 4.44
C ALA A 88 1.38 15.80 3.71
N ASP A 89 1.66 16.70 2.77
CA ASP A 89 0.62 17.33 1.94
C ASP A 89 0.04 16.40 0.87
N THR A 90 0.67 15.24 0.65
CA THR A 90 0.27 14.21 -0.30
C THR A 90 0.51 12.81 0.28
N CYS A 91 -0.33 11.85 -0.11
CA CYS A 91 -0.09 10.42 0.10
C CYS A 91 0.77 9.81 -1.02
N GLN A 92 1.06 10.57 -2.08
CA GLN A 92 1.94 10.11 -3.15
C GLN A 92 3.36 9.94 -2.60
N SER A 93 3.99 8.84 -3.02
CA SER A 93 5.41 8.65 -2.80
C SER A 93 6.17 9.81 -3.47
N PRO A 94 7.20 10.38 -2.82
CA PRO A 94 8.09 11.34 -3.48
C PRO A 94 8.97 10.66 -4.56
N PHE A 95 9.02 9.34 -4.55
CA PHE A 95 9.67 8.51 -5.55
C PHE A 95 8.63 8.09 -6.59
N ASP A 96 8.90 8.39 -7.85
CA ASP A 96 8.08 8.05 -9.02
C ASP A 96 9.00 7.40 -10.08
N GLY A 97 8.42 6.70 -11.05
CA GLY A 97 9.16 5.96 -12.08
C GLY A 97 9.60 4.56 -11.63
N ASP A 98 10.71 4.07 -12.20
CA ASP A 98 11.20 2.70 -11.98
C ASP A 98 12.06 2.53 -10.71
N GLY A 99 12.35 3.62 -10.00
CA GLY A 99 13.05 3.62 -8.72
C GLY A 99 14.53 3.23 -8.81
N ARG A 100 15.13 3.12 -10.00
CA ARG A 100 16.50 2.60 -10.16
C ARG A 100 17.55 3.47 -9.49
N GLU A 101 17.45 4.80 -9.63
CA GLU A 101 18.41 5.73 -9.03
C GLU A 101 18.27 5.77 -7.50
N GLU A 102 17.05 5.65 -6.98
CA GLU A 102 16.75 5.53 -5.56
C GLU A 102 17.35 4.25 -4.98
N LEU A 103 17.10 3.11 -5.63
CA LEU A 103 17.64 1.81 -5.23
C LEU A 103 19.17 1.81 -5.26
N LYS A 104 19.78 2.37 -6.31
CA LYS A 104 21.23 2.54 -6.41
C LYS A 104 21.78 3.42 -5.28
N LYS A 105 21.12 4.52 -4.94
CA LYS A 105 21.48 5.36 -3.78
C LYS A 105 21.44 4.57 -2.47
N TRP A 106 20.53 3.59 -2.36
CA TRP A 106 20.38 2.73 -1.20
C TRP A 106 21.28 1.49 -1.25
N GLY A 107 22.13 1.37 -2.29
CA GLY A 107 23.14 0.35 -2.40
C GLY A 107 22.68 -0.95 -3.05
N PHE A 108 21.50 -0.96 -3.66
CA PHE A 108 21.03 -2.10 -4.44
C PHE A 108 21.81 -2.20 -5.74
N ASP A 109 22.15 -3.42 -6.12
CA ASP A 109 22.77 -3.80 -7.38
C ASP A 109 21.67 -4.30 -8.33
N ASP A 110 21.48 -3.57 -9.43
CA ASP A 110 20.49 -3.84 -10.49
C ASP A 110 21.19 -3.93 -11.85
N ARG A 111 22.33 -4.63 -11.88
CA ARG A 111 23.04 -4.90 -13.12
C ARG A 111 22.36 -5.99 -13.94
N ASP A 112 22.33 -5.81 -15.26
CA ASP A 112 21.75 -6.79 -16.19
C ASP A 112 22.34 -8.20 -16.05
N GLU A 113 23.60 -8.33 -15.62
CA GLU A 113 24.23 -9.63 -15.35
C GLU A 113 23.50 -10.42 -14.26
N LEU A 114 22.97 -9.75 -13.23
CA LEU A 114 22.18 -10.40 -12.17
C LEU A 114 20.88 -10.96 -12.73
N SER A 115 20.19 -10.17 -13.54
CA SER A 115 18.93 -10.53 -14.19
C SER A 115 19.10 -11.68 -15.19
N LYS A 116 20.20 -11.70 -15.96
CA LYS A 116 20.56 -12.84 -16.82
C LYS A 116 20.74 -14.14 -16.03
N GLY A 117 21.27 -14.05 -14.81
CA GLY A 117 21.43 -15.19 -13.91
C GLY A 117 20.11 -15.85 -13.47
N VAL A 118 18.99 -15.14 -13.56
CA VAL A 118 17.65 -15.63 -13.18
C VAL A 118 16.69 -15.75 -14.36
N GLU A 119 17.18 -15.66 -15.60
CA GLU A 119 16.30 -15.64 -16.79
C GLU A 119 15.41 -16.90 -16.90
N LYS A 120 15.88 -18.04 -16.36
CA LYS A 120 15.09 -19.28 -16.28
C LYS A 120 13.88 -19.19 -15.34
N GLU A 121 13.94 -18.32 -14.32
CA GLU A 121 12.86 -18.09 -13.35
C GLU A 121 11.68 -17.33 -14.00
N CYS A 122 11.84 -16.88 -15.26
CA CYS A 122 10.75 -16.30 -16.04
C CYS A 122 9.92 -17.30 -16.83
N ASP A 123 10.29 -18.58 -16.80
CA ASP A 123 9.49 -19.63 -17.42
C ASP A 123 8.42 -20.13 -16.43
N PHE A 124 7.26 -19.48 -16.48
CA PHE A 124 6.13 -19.83 -15.61
C PHE A 124 5.43 -21.14 -16.00
N ASP A 125 5.73 -21.71 -17.17
CA ASP A 125 5.16 -22.98 -17.65
C ASP A 125 6.10 -24.16 -17.35
N ASN A 126 7.27 -24.21 -17.99
CA ASN A 126 8.14 -25.38 -17.91
C ASN A 126 9.03 -25.41 -16.66
N TYR A 127 9.34 -24.25 -16.06
CA TYR A 127 10.21 -24.20 -14.89
C TYR A 127 9.41 -24.13 -13.58
N HIS A 128 8.42 -23.24 -13.50
CA HIS A 128 7.58 -23.10 -12.30
C HIS A 128 6.29 -23.93 -12.31
N HIS A 129 5.85 -24.43 -13.47
CA HIS A 129 4.64 -25.26 -13.59
C HIS A 129 3.35 -24.60 -13.08
N ILE A 130 3.22 -23.27 -13.23
CA ILE A 130 2.08 -22.48 -12.75
C ILE A 130 1.17 -21.96 -13.88
N LYS A 131 1.27 -22.56 -15.06
CA LYS A 131 0.47 -22.17 -16.23
C LYS A 131 -1.03 -22.12 -15.99
N SER A 132 -1.57 -23.09 -15.26
CA SER A 132 -3.02 -23.13 -14.97
C SER A 132 -3.51 -21.89 -14.23
N ALA A 133 -2.70 -21.32 -13.32
CA ALA A 133 -3.04 -20.09 -12.62
C ALA A 133 -3.03 -18.87 -13.56
N PHE A 134 -2.09 -18.82 -14.50
CA PHE A 134 -2.04 -17.77 -15.51
C PHE A 134 -3.21 -17.87 -16.49
N GLU A 135 -3.57 -19.08 -16.93
CA GLU A 135 -4.71 -19.32 -17.83
C GLU A 135 -6.04 -18.89 -17.19
N GLU A 136 -6.26 -19.19 -15.91
CA GLU A 136 -7.46 -18.76 -15.17
C GLU A 136 -7.56 -17.22 -15.08
N LEU A 137 -6.40 -16.55 -15.00
CA LEU A 137 -6.32 -15.08 -14.97
C LEU A 137 -6.27 -14.45 -16.38
N GLY A 138 -6.26 -15.24 -17.46
CA GLY A 138 -6.12 -14.76 -18.83
C GLY A 138 -4.75 -14.12 -19.12
N LEU A 139 -3.70 -14.57 -18.43
CA LEU A 139 -2.33 -14.08 -18.55
C LEU A 139 -1.47 -15.00 -19.43
N ASP A 140 -0.53 -14.41 -20.18
CA ASP A 140 0.47 -15.16 -20.94
C ASP A 140 1.62 -15.58 -20.02
N THR A 141 2.05 -16.83 -20.08
CA THR A 141 3.16 -17.39 -19.30
C THR A 141 4.53 -17.12 -19.92
N LYS A 142 4.60 -16.69 -21.18
CA LYS A 142 5.86 -16.55 -21.92
C LYS A 142 6.73 -15.42 -21.38
N ALA A 143 8.02 -15.70 -21.27
CA ALA A 143 9.03 -14.69 -21.00
C ALA A 143 9.18 -13.71 -22.18
N ALA A 144 9.68 -12.50 -21.91
CA ALA A 144 9.90 -11.46 -22.90
C ALA A 144 10.87 -11.88 -24.01
N LYS A 145 11.90 -12.66 -23.65
CA LYS A 145 12.85 -13.24 -24.62
C LYS A 145 12.19 -14.16 -25.65
N ASP A 146 11.04 -14.75 -25.29
CA ASP A 146 10.25 -15.66 -26.13
C ASP A 146 9.04 -14.95 -26.76
N GLY A 147 9.01 -13.61 -26.71
CA GLY A 147 7.96 -12.76 -27.28
C GLY A 147 6.73 -12.57 -26.39
N GLY A 148 6.80 -12.96 -25.11
CA GLY A 148 5.75 -12.74 -24.12
C GLY A 148 5.88 -11.40 -23.37
N PRO A 149 4.99 -11.12 -22.42
CA PRO A 149 5.00 -9.87 -21.64
C PRO A 149 5.86 -9.93 -20.37
N ASN A 150 6.35 -11.09 -19.96
CA ASN A 150 6.97 -11.26 -18.65
C ASN A 150 8.47 -10.96 -18.64
N TYR A 151 8.90 -10.03 -17.79
CA TYR A 151 10.31 -9.68 -17.59
C TYR A 151 10.80 -10.17 -16.24
N CYS A 152 12.00 -10.76 -16.21
CA CYS A 152 12.68 -11.13 -14.98
C CYS A 152 13.80 -10.16 -14.70
N PHE A 153 13.82 -9.71 -13.46
CA PHE A 153 14.87 -8.88 -12.93
C PHE A 153 15.34 -9.49 -11.61
N LYS A 154 16.63 -9.32 -11.33
CA LYS A 154 17.20 -9.62 -10.02
C LYS A 154 17.91 -8.38 -9.52
N ILE A 155 17.47 -7.94 -8.35
CA ILE A 155 18.06 -6.81 -7.64
C ILE A 155 18.61 -7.37 -6.32
N ASP A 156 19.91 -7.22 -6.11
CA ASP A 156 20.59 -7.69 -4.89
C ASP A 156 20.95 -6.50 -4.00
N HIS A 157 20.52 -6.51 -2.75
CA HIS A 157 21.00 -5.54 -1.76
C HIS A 157 22.22 -6.07 -1.00
N ARG A 158 22.18 -7.36 -0.66
CA ARG A 158 23.32 -8.08 -0.11
C ARG A 158 24.39 -8.22 -1.18
N ASN A 159 25.63 -8.17 -0.76
CA ASN A 159 26.81 -8.17 -1.63
C ASN A 159 26.84 -6.98 -2.61
N GLY A 160 25.93 -6.01 -2.42
CA GLY A 160 25.81 -4.82 -3.24
C GLY A 160 27.00 -3.86 -3.06
N PRO A 161 27.14 -2.90 -3.99
CA PRO A 161 28.31 -2.02 -4.04
C PRO A 161 28.46 -1.10 -2.83
N ALA A 162 27.36 -0.77 -2.13
CA ALA A 162 27.40 0.12 -0.97
C ALA A 162 27.69 -0.58 0.36
N ILE A 163 27.83 -1.91 0.36
CA ILE A 163 28.15 -2.67 1.57
C ILE A 163 29.54 -2.26 2.07
N LYS A 164 29.62 -1.94 3.36
CA LYS A 164 30.88 -1.69 4.07
C LYS A 164 31.73 -2.95 4.02
N ARG A 165 32.90 -2.83 3.39
CA ARG A 165 33.87 -3.91 3.28
C ARG A 165 34.70 -4.03 4.55
N ASN A 166 35.22 -5.23 4.79
CA ASN A 166 36.23 -5.47 5.81
C ASN A 166 37.53 -4.69 5.48
N PRO A 167 38.46 -4.54 6.44
CA PRO A 167 39.72 -3.83 6.21
C PRO A 167 40.58 -4.37 5.06
N ASP A 168 40.42 -5.66 4.72
CA ASP A 168 41.09 -6.32 3.60
C ASP A 168 40.37 -6.15 2.24
N GLY A 169 39.25 -5.42 2.22
CA GLY A 169 38.42 -5.19 1.02
C GLY A 169 37.41 -6.31 0.71
N SER A 170 37.39 -7.39 1.51
CA SER A 170 36.41 -8.47 1.37
C SER A 170 35.02 -8.05 1.84
N LEU A 171 33.99 -8.77 1.36
CA LEU A 171 32.63 -8.61 1.88
C LEU A 171 32.51 -9.33 3.24
N PRO A 172 31.90 -8.69 4.26
CA PRO A 172 31.55 -9.40 5.48
C PRO A 172 30.44 -10.44 5.20
N PRO A 173 30.27 -11.44 6.09
CA PRO A 173 29.16 -12.39 5.99
C PRO A 173 27.81 -11.66 5.88
N GLU A 174 26.87 -12.20 5.12
CA GLU A 174 25.60 -11.54 4.77
C GLU A 174 24.83 -10.98 5.98
N GLU A 175 24.88 -11.69 7.10
CA GLU A 175 24.22 -11.27 8.34
C GLU A 175 24.81 -10.02 8.99
N TYR A 176 26.05 -9.67 8.63
CA TYR A 176 26.82 -8.51 9.10
C TYR A 176 27.09 -7.49 8.00
N GLN A 177 26.29 -7.48 6.92
CA GLN A 177 26.41 -6.49 5.86
C GLN A 177 25.62 -5.22 6.20
N TYR A 178 26.33 -4.09 6.26
CA TYR A 178 25.78 -2.77 6.57
C TYR A 178 26.19 -1.75 5.51
N TYR A 179 25.37 -0.71 5.32
CA TYR A 179 25.61 0.40 4.41
C TYR A 179 25.20 1.72 5.06
N ASP A 180 25.75 2.84 4.57
CA ASP A 180 25.38 4.18 5.01
C ASP A 180 24.56 4.89 3.95
N VAL A 181 23.41 5.44 4.34
CA VAL A 181 22.61 6.32 3.48
C VAL A 181 22.01 7.44 4.33
N CYS A 182 22.02 8.67 3.80
CA CYS A 182 21.46 9.84 4.50
C CYS A 182 21.98 10.03 5.94
N GLY A 183 23.26 9.75 6.18
CA GLY A 183 23.90 9.92 7.50
C GLY A 183 23.51 8.88 8.56
N LYS A 184 22.85 7.78 8.16
CA LYS A 184 22.49 6.67 9.04
C LYS A 184 23.05 5.35 8.48
N THR A 185 23.43 4.46 9.39
CA THR A 185 23.84 3.09 9.05
C THR A 185 22.65 2.15 9.10
N TYR A 186 22.48 1.35 8.06
CA TYR A 186 21.42 0.37 7.92
C TYR A 186 22.01 -1.01 7.66
N ARG A 187 21.28 -2.05 8.07
CA ARG A 187 21.59 -3.44 7.71
C ARG A 187 21.00 -3.75 6.34
N ALA A 188 21.75 -4.43 5.48
CA ALA A 188 21.25 -4.88 4.19
C ALA A 188 20.14 -5.92 4.38
N SER A 189 19.01 -5.76 3.68
CA SER A 189 17.92 -6.75 3.68
C SER A 189 18.02 -7.64 2.45
N SER A 190 17.64 -8.90 2.56
CA SER A 190 17.57 -9.80 1.40
C SER A 190 16.26 -9.68 0.62
N TYR A 191 15.35 -8.80 1.05
CA TYR A 191 14.01 -8.66 0.49
C TYR A 191 13.64 -7.18 0.34
N LEU A 192 13.12 -6.82 -0.83
CA LEU A 192 12.21 -5.70 -1.01
C LEU A 192 10.80 -6.21 -0.62
N LEU A 193 10.12 -5.49 0.27
CA LEU A 193 8.71 -5.72 0.62
C LEU A 193 7.80 -5.08 -0.43
#